data_AF-J0QDY9-F1
#
_entry.id   AF-J0QDY9-F1
#
_cell.length_a   1.000
_cell.length_b   1.000
_cell.length_c   1.000
_cell.angle_alpha   90.00
_cell.angle_beta   90.00
_cell.angle_gamma   90.00
#
_symmetry.space_group_name_H-M   'P 1'
#
loop_
_entity.id
_entity.type
_entity.pdbx_description
1 polymer ?
#
loop_
_entity_poly.entity_id
_entity_poly.type
_entity_poly.pdbx_seq_one_letter_code
_entity_poly.pdbx_strand_id
1 'polypeptide(L)'
;MSSNKVAWVKFSTDQFLKDLMGLKSTEKAVYTTLVLLMNDRKAPLINNASYLSSWCGCSVKTFQKALEGLISTGHITRLENGSLWHKSLAFHDTNSKFSARASKAAIARWSKKRGEAMHVN
;
A
#
# COMPACT_ATOMS: atom_id res chain seq x y z
N MET A 1 15.96 -22.86 -10.50
CA MET A 1 14.57 -22.85 -9.99
C MET A 1 14.35 -21.53 -9.24
N SER A 2 13.62 -20.59 -9.84
CA SER A 2 13.26 -19.34 -9.16
C SER A 2 12.23 -19.67 -8.06
N SER A 3 12.60 -19.47 -6.80
CA SER A 3 11.68 -19.64 -5.69
C SER A 3 10.59 -18.56 -5.81
N ASN A 4 9.39 -18.96 -6.26
CA ASN A 4 8.19 -18.14 -6.19
C ASN A 4 7.83 -17.92 -4.71
N LYS A 5 8.56 -17.01 -4.04
CA LYS A 5 8.22 -16.58 -2.70
C LYS A 5 6.98 -15.69 -2.81
N VAL A 6 5.83 -16.28 -2.49
CA VAL A 6 4.58 -15.54 -2.30
C VAL A 6 4.88 -14.37 -1.35
N ALA A 7 4.70 -13.15 -1.85
CA ALA A 7 4.92 -11.95 -1.06
C ALA A 7 3.80 -11.85 -0.01
N TRP A 8 4.10 -12.19 1.23
CA TRP A 8 3.13 -12.06 2.31
C TRP A 8 2.97 -10.59 2.69
N VAL A 9 1.73 -10.11 2.65
CA VAL A 9 1.37 -8.77 3.12
C VAL A 9 0.99 -8.90 4.58
N LYS A 10 1.71 -8.20 5.46
CA LYS A 10 1.31 -8.09 6.86
C LYS A 10 0.31 -6.95 6.97
N PHE A 11 -0.90 -7.27 7.44
CA PHE A 11 -1.93 -6.28 7.75
C PHE A 11 -1.87 -5.90 9.24
N SER A 12 -1.83 -4.60 9.53
CA SER A 12 -1.85 -4.03 10.88
C SER A 12 -3.24 -3.46 11.16
N THR A 13 -4.03 -4.22 11.92
CA THR A 13 -5.39 -3.82 12.30
C THR A 13 -5.40 -2.51 13.08
N ASP A 14 -4.44 -2.29 13.99
CA ASP A 14 -4.37 -1.06 14.79
C ASP A 14 -4.15 0.18 13.93
N GLN A 15 -3.26 0.09 12.94
CA GLN A 15 -3.01 1.19 12.03
C GLN A 15 -4.23 1.45 11.14
N PHE A 16 -4.86 0.38 10.64
CA PHE A 16 -6.05 0.52 9.82
C PHE A 16 -7.22 1.11 10.61
N LEU A 17 -7.38 0.72 11.88
CA LEU A 17 -8.39 1.29 12.76
C LEU A 17 -8.16 2.79 12.95
N LYS A 18 -6.90 3.23 13.12
CA LYS A 18 -6.55 4.65 13.19
C LYS A 18 -6.93 5.40 11.93
N ASP A 19 -6.67 4.81 10.76
CA ASP A 19 -7.05 5.39 9.46
C ASP A 19 -8.58 5.55 9.32
N LEU A 20 -9.37 4.75 10.05
CA LEU A 20 -10.83 4.85 10.07
C LEU A 20 -11.39 5.82 11.12
N MET A 21 -10.60 6.23 12.11
CA MET A 21 -11.09 7.11 13.18
C MET A 21 -11.44 8.50 12.63
N GLY A 22 -12.58 9.05 13.05
CA GLY A 22 -13.06 10.36 12.59
C GLY A 22 -13.79 10.33 11.24
N LEU A 23 -13.69 9.26 10.45
CA LEU A 23 -14.46 9.09 9.22
C LEU A 23 -15.94 8.81 9.52
N LYS A 24 -16.84 9.32 8.68
CA LYS A 24 -18.28 9.00 8.72
C LYS A 24 -18.50 7.55 8.29
N SER A 25 -19.66 6.98 8.63
CA SER A 25 -20.01 5.60 8.27
C SER A 25 -19.81 5.29 6.78
N THR A 26 -20.32 6.15 5.89
CA THR A 26 -20.15 5.99 4.45
C THR A 26 -18.70 6.15 3.99
N GLU A 27 -17.94 7.09 4.57
CA GLU A 27 -16.52 7.28 4.26
C GLU A 27 -15.70 6.06 4.70
N LYS A 28 -16.01 5.47 5.86
CA LYS A 28 -15.38 4.23 6.33
C LYS A 28 -15.62 3.08 5.36
N ALA A 29 -16.86 2.90 4.89
CA ALA A 29 -17.21 1.87 3.92
C ALA A 29 -16.43 2.06 2.60
N VAL A 30 -16.47 3.27 2.05
CA VAL A 30 -15.75 3.60 0.81
C VAL A 30 -14.25 3.42 0.97
N TYR A 31 -13.65 3.99 2.01
CA TYR A 31 -12.22 3.89 2.26
C TYR A 31 -11.77 2.44 2.42
N THR A 32 -12.50 1.67 3.23
CA THR A 32 -12.16 0.26 3.49
C THR A 32 -12.15 -0.54 2.20
N THR A 33 -13.21 -0.44 1.41
CA THR A 33 -13.32 -1.16 0.13
C THR A 33 -12.21 -0.77 -0.84
N LEU A 34 -11.95 0.54 -1.00
CA LEU A 34 -10.91 1.01 -1.92
C LEU A 34 -9.51 0.54 -1.51
N VAL A 35 -9.14 0.66 -0.23
CA VAL A 35 -7.83 0.23 0.26
C VAL A 35 -7.65 -1.28 0.08
N LEU A 36 -8.67 -2.08 0.37
CA LEU A 36 -8.59 -3.53 0.19
C LEU A 36 -8.41 -3.91 -1.29
N LEU A 37 -9.19 -3.33 -2.19
CA LEU A 37 -9.06 -3.57 -3.64
C LEU A 37 -7.69 -3.14 -4.19
N MET A 38 -7.16 -2.01 -3.73
CA MET A 38 -5.82 -1.52 -4.09
C MET A 38 -4.71 -2.47 -3.65
N ASN A 39 -4.82 -3.04 -2.44
CA ASN A 39 -3.83 -3.97 -1.90
C ASN A 39 -3.93 -5.36 -2.52
N ASP A 40 -5.14 -5.83 -2.81
CA ASP A 40 -5.39 -7.09 -3.51
C ASP A 40 -4.77 -7.06 -4.92
N ARG A 41 -5.01 -5.97 -5.67
CA ARG A 41 -4.48 -5.78 -7.03
C ARG A 41 -3.02 -5.34 -7.07
N LYS A 42 -2.48 -4.87 -5.94
CA LYS A 42 -1.17 -4.20 -5.86
C LYS A 42 -1.02 -3.05 -6.87
N ALA A 43 -2.11 -2.34 -7.15
CA ALA A 43 -2.15 -1.32 -8.19
C ALA A 43 -3.23 -0.24 -7.93
N PRO A 44 -3.00 1.01 -8.37
CA PRO A 44 -4.01 2.06 -8.33
C PRO A 44 -5.33 1.68 -9.00
N LEU A 45 -6.43 2.18 -8.45
CA LEU A 45 -7.76 1.94 -9.00
C LEU A 45 -8.13 3.02 -10.01
N ILE A 46 -8.61 2.61 -11.18
CA ILE A 46 -9.27 3.53 -12.11
C ILE A 46 -10.50 4.11 -11.40
N ASN A 47 -10.67 5.44 -11.46
CA ASN A 47 -11.79 6.14 -10.83
C ASN A 47 -13.10 5.95 -11.62
N ASN A 48 -13.60 4.71 -11.66
CA ASN A 48 -14.91 4.39 -12.20
C ASN A 48 -15.96 4.44 -11.08
N ALA A 49 -16.60 5.60 -10.93
CA ALA A 49 -17.54 5.84 -9.84
C ALA A 49 -18.74 4.87 -9.83
N SER A 50 -19.23 4.45 -10.99
CA SER A 50 -20.37 3.51 -11.10
C SER A 50 -19.99 2.12 -10.58
N TYR A 51 -18.85 1.60 -11.02
CA TYR A 51 -18.35 0.31 -10.56
C TYR A 51 -18.01 0.34 -9.07
N LEU A 52 -17.24 1.34 -8.63
CA LEU A 52 -16.77 1.43 -7.25
C LEU A 52 -17.90 1.71 -6.25
N SER A 53 -18.92 2.49 -6.61
CA SER A 53 -20.07 2.73 -5.73
C SER A 53 -20.85 1.45 -5.44
N SER A 54 -20.96 0.56 -6.43
CA SER A 54 -21.59 -0.77 -6.28
C SER A 54 -20.85 -1.62 -5.25
N TRP A 55 -19.52 -1.70 -5.34
CA TRP A 55 -18.69 -2.39 -4.34
C TRP A 55 -18.79 -1.78 -2.94
N CYS A 56 -19.03 -0.47 -2.86
CA CYS A 56 -19.22 0.24 -1.60
C CYS A 56 -20.66 0.16 -1.07
N GLY A 57 -21.59 -0.47 -1.80
CA GLY A 57 -22.99 -0.60 -1.42
C GLY A 57 -23.74 0.74 -1.34
N CYS A 58 -23.37 1.72 -2.16
CA CYS A 58 -23.99 3.05 -2.14
C CYS A 58 -24.25 3.60 -3.55
N SER A 59 -25.04 4.68 -3.63
CA SER A 59 -25.28 5.36 -4.91
C SER A 59 -24.01 6.06 -5.41
N VAL A 60 -23.92 6.28 -6.72
CA VAL A 60 -22.80 7.00 -7.35
C VAL A 60 -22.58 8.38 -6.71
N LYS A 61 -23.66 9.12 -6.45
CA LYS A 61 -23.61 10.45 -5.81
C LYS A 61 -23.06 10.38 -4.39
N THR A 62 -23.50 9.39 -3.62
CA THR A 62 -23.02 9.17 -2.25
C THR A 62 -21.55 8.77 -2.24
N PHE A 63 -21.14 7.87 -3.15
CA PHE A 63 -19.75 7.48 -3.34
C PHE A 63 -18.86 8.69 -3.67
N GLN A 64 -19.25 9.49 -4.67
CA GLN A 64 -18.48 10.67 -5.08
C GLN A 64 -18.30 11.64 -3.91
N LYS A 65 -19.36 11.92 -3.15
CA LYS A 65 -19.26 12.81 -1.98
C LYS A 65 -18.31 12.28 -0.92
N ALA A 66 -18.37 10.98 -0.62
CA ALA A 66 -17.46 10.33 0.33
C ALA A 66 -16.01 10.33 -0.20
N LEU A 67 -15.81 10.04 -1.49
CA LEU A 67 -14.50 10.05 -2.12
C LEU A 67 -13.84 11.44 -2.07
N GLU A 68 -14.59 12.50 -2.40
CA GLU A 68 -14.07 13.87 -2.29
C GLU A 68 -13.72 14.23 -0.83
N GLY A 69 -14.53 13.76 0.14
CA GLY A 69 -14.18 13.85 1.57
C GLY A 69 -12.86 13.15 1.91
N LEU A 70 -12.66 11.92 1.45
CA LEU A 70 -11.44 11.14 1.66
C LEU A 70 -10.21 11.75 0.96
N ILE A 71 -10.40 12.39 -0.19
CA ILE A 71 -9.34 13.13 -0.89
C ILE A 71 -8.98 14.39 -0.10
N SER A 72 -9.98 15.17 0.33
CA SER A 72 -9.75 16.41 1.08
C SER A 72 -9.03 16.19 2.41
N THR A 73 -9.23 15.02 3.03
CA THR A 73 -8.60 14.64 4.30
C THR A 73 -7.27 13.88 4.11
N GLY A 74 -6.85 13.65 2.86
CA GLY A 74 -5.57 13.01 2.54
C GLY A 74 -5.53 11.49 2.71
N HIS A 75 -6.68 10.84 2.91
CA HIS A 75 -6.77 9.37 3.01
C HIS A 75 -6.58 8.71 1.64
N ILE A 76 -7.13 9.33 0.60
CA ILE A 76 -7.02 8.92 -0.80
C ILE A 76 -6.33 10.02 -1.59
N THR A 77 -5.43 9.66 -2.50
CA THR A 77 -4.78 10.57 -3.45
C THR A 77 -5.26 10.24 -4.86
N ARG A 78 -5.59 11.27 -5.64
CA ARG A 78 -5.81 11.15 -7.08
C ARG A 78 -4.46 11.38 -7.77
N LEU A 79 -3.99 10.37 -8.50
CA LEU A 79 -2.75 10.41 -9.28
C LEU A 79 -2.94 11.26 -10.54
N GLU A 80 -1.84 11.59 -11.23
CA GLU A 80 -1.85 12.42 -12.46
C GLU A 80 -2.76 11.83 -13.55
N ASN A 81 -2.80 10.50 -13.67
CA ASN A 81 -3.66 9.80 -14.62
C ASN A 81 -5.13 9.66 -14.15
N GLY A 82 -5.51 10.32 -13.05
CA GLY A 82 -6.85 10.26 -12.47
C GLY A 82 -7.16 9.01 -11.64
N SER A 83 -6.24 8.05 -11.56
CA SER A 83 -6.40 6.85 -10.71
C SER A 83 -6.30 7.19 -9.23
N LEU A 84 -6.88 6.33 -8.39
CA LEU A 84 -6.94 6.49 -6.95
C LEU A 84 -5.88 5.62 -6.26
N TRP A 85 -5.26 6.14 -5.22
CA TRP A 85 -4.36 5.40 -4.34
C TRP A 85 -4.55 5.78 -2.87
N HIS A 86 -4.26 4.88 -1.95
CA HIS A 86 -4.37 5.14 -0.51
C HIS A 86 -3.02 5.52 0.10
N LYS A 87 -3.05 6.20 1.25
CA LYS A 87 -1.86 6.48 2.07
C LYS A 87 -1.71 5.54 3.29
N SER A 88 -2.63 4.59 3.48
CA SER A 88 -2.61 3.66 4.63
C SER A 88 -1.25 2.98 4.81
N LEU A 89 -0.76 3.01 6.04
CA LEU A 89 0.44 2.29 6.46
C LEU A 89 0.11 0.89 7.02
N ALA A 90 -1.16 0.49 7.00
CA ALA A 90 -1.58 -0.79 7.57
C ALA A 90 -1.06 -2.01 6.81
N PHE A 91 -0.63 -1.85 5.55
CA PHE A 91 -0.18 -2.93 4.69
C PHE A 91 1.33 -2.86 4.49
N HIS A 92 2.03 -3.90 4.93
CA HIS A 92 3.48 -4.01 4.79
C HIS A 92 3.88 -5.20 3.94
N ASP A 93 4.65 -4.95 2.88
CA ASP A 93 5.28 -6.03 2.12
C ASP A 93 6.47 -6.59 2.91
N THR A 94 6.37 -7.86 3.31
CA THR A 94 7.40 -8.52 4.12
C THR A 94 8.69 -8.81 3.34
N ASN A 95 8.62 -8.88 2.01
CA ASN A 95 9.76 -9.17 1.14
C ASN A 95 10.86 -8.09 1.18
N SER A 96 10.53 -6.82 1.41
CA SER A 96 11.53 -5.74 1.43
C SER A 96 12.54 -5.88 2.58
N LYS A 97 12.12 -6.44 3.72
CA LYS A 97 13.00 -6.66 4.88
C LYS A 97 14.00 -7.79 4.62
N PHE A 98 13.57 -8.85 3.94
CA PHE A 98 14.46 -9.95 3.55
C PHE A 98 15.45 -9.52 2.47
N SER A 99 15.01 -8.76 1.46
CA SER A 99 15.91 -8.25 0.41
C SER A 99 16.93 -7.26 0.97
N ALA A 100 16.53 -6.36 1.87
CA ALA A 100 17.44 -5.42 2.52
C ALA A 100 18.48 -6.14 3.39
N ARG A 101 18.09 -7.18 4.13
CA ARG A 101 19.01 -7.99 4.94
C ARG A 101 19.99 -8.77 4.06
N ALA A 102 19.52 -9.36 2.96
CA ALA A 102 20.37 -10.07 2.00
C ALA A 102 21.36 -9.11 1.31
N SER A 103 20.90 -7.92 0.91
CA SER A 103 21.75 -6.88 0.32
C SER A 103 22.83 -6.41 1.31
N LYS A 104 22.47 -6.10 2.55
CA LYS A 104 23.44 -5.74 3.61
C LYS A 104 24.47 -6.84 3.84
N ALA A 105 24.06 -8.11 3.87
CA ALA A 105 24.98 -9.23 4.02
C ALA A 105 25.93 -9.38 2.81
N ALA A 106 25.44 -9.18 1.59
CA ALA A 106 26.28 -9.19 0.39
C ALA A 106 27.30 -8.04 0.39
N ILE A 107 26.86 -6.82 0.72
CA ILE A 107 27.73 -5.64 0.84
C ILE A 107 28.83 -5.88 1.89
N ALA A 108 28.48 -6.41 3.06
CA ALA A 108 29.44 -6.70 4.12
C ALA A 108 30.48 -7.77 3.71
N ARG A 109 30.07 -8.78 2.92
CA ARG A 109 31.00 -9.78 2.36
C ARG A 109 31.96 -9.15 1.37
N TRP A 110 31.48 -8.27 0.48
CA TRP A 110 32.31 -7.62 -0.53
C TRP A 110 33.24 -6.55 0.04
N SER A 111 32.85 -5.86 1.11
CA SER A 111 33.73 -4.90 1.80
C SER A 111 34.87 -5.62 2.53
N LYS A 112 34.62 -6.76 3.19
CA LYS A 112 35.65 -7.57 3.84
C LYS A 112 36.71 -8.07 2.85
N LYS A 113 36.26 -8.62 1.71
CA LYS A 113 37.17 -9.12 0.65
C LYS A 113 38.07 -8.02 0.07
N ARG A 114 37.57 -6.77 -0.02
CA ARG A 114 38.36 -5.62 -0.50
C ARG A 114 39.39 -5.14 0.54
N GLY A 115 39.06 -5.17 1.83
CA GLY A 115 40.02 -4.85 2.90
C GLY A 115 41.17 -5.86 2.98
N GLU A 116 40.86 -7.15 2.85
CA GLU A 116 41.88 -8.21 2.83
C GLU A 116 42.81 -8.08 1.61
N ALA A 117 42.30 -7.72 0.43
CA ALA A 117 43.11 -7.48 -0.76
C ALA A 117 44.04 -6.25 -0.67
N MET A 118 43.74 -5.30 0.23
CA MET A 118 44.54 -4.08 0.43
C MET A 118 45.69 -4.27 1.42
N HIS A 119 45.65 -5.31 2.26
CA HIS A 119 46.68 -5.64 3.25
C HIS A 119 47.75 -6.62 2.74
N VAL A 120 47.67 -7.06 1.47
CA VAL A 120 48.58 -8.04 0.84
C VAL A 120 49.49 -7.38 -0.20
N ASN A 121 49.65 -6.05 -0.16
CA ASN A 121 50.52 -5.29 -1.07
C ASN A 121 51.52 -4.43 -0.30
#